data_AF-A0A7X7L4H9-F1
#
_entry.id   AF-A0A7X7L4H9-F1
#
_cell.length_a   1.000
_cell.length_b   1.000
_cell.length_c   1.000
_cell.angle_alpha   90.00
_cell.angle_beta   90.00
_cell.angle_gamma   90.00
#
_symmetry.space_group_name_H-M   'P 1'
#
loop_
_entity.id
_entity.type
_entity.pdbx_description
1 polymer ?
#
loop_
_entity_poly.entity_id
_entity_poly.type
_entity_poly.pdbx_seq_one_letter_code
_entity_poly.pdbx_strand_id
1 'polypeptide(L)'
;MHSGVGLLTALEISRKIMGNVHFAKALADAQEGVREGRSLAKELRKSGCYPIMLSHMVAVGETSGDLENMLQKAGSAYESEVNASLEGLTSLLEPLMTIVVGGIVFCIVISVLLPMADLIEVIQR
;
A
#
# COMPACT_ATOMS: atom_id res chain seq x y z
N MET A 1 -1.22 17.51 -13.86
CA MET A 1 -1.21 18.98 -13.88
C MET A 1 -2.14 19.53 -14.98
N HIS A 2 -3.17 18.74 -15.34
CA HIS A 2 -4.12 19.00 -16.41
C HIS A 2 -4.90 20.32 -16.31
N SER A 3 -4.95 20.94 -15.13
CA SER A 3 -5.68 22.19 -14.89
C SER A 3 -4.85 23.46 -15.13
N GLY A 4 -3.63 23.35 -15.68
CA GLY A 4 -2.74 24.51 -15.91
C GLY A 4 -2.17 25.12 -14.62
N VAL A 5 -2.31 24.42 -13.50
CA VAL A 5 -1.83 24.86 -12.18
C VAL A 5 -0.33 24.59 -12.08
N GLY A 6 0.44 25.61 -11.72
CA GLY A 6 1.89 25.49 -11.55
C GLY A 6 2.29 24.44 -10.51
N LEU A 7 3.44 23.79 -10.71
CA LEU A 7 3.95 22.71 -9.86
C LEU A 7 3.95 23.07 -8.36
N LEU A 8 4.44 24.26 -8.01
CA LEU A 8 4.49 24.72 -6.61
C LEU A 8 3.10 24.81 -5.98
N THR A 9 2.10 25.29 -6.72
CA THR A 9 0.71 25.37 -6.25
C THR A 9 0.11 23.97 -6.12
N ALA A 10 0.40 23.06 -7.05
CA ALA A 10 -0.05 21.68 -6.97
C ALA A 10 0.54 20.96 -5.74
N LEU A 11 1.83 21.17 -5.45
CA LEU A 11 2.49 20.66 -4.25
C LEU A 11 1.87 21.24 -2.97
N GLU A 12 1.54 22.54 -2.94
CA GLU A 12 0.89 23.16 -1.80
C GLU A 12 -0.51 22.59 -1.52
N ILE A 13 -1.30 22.39 -2.57
CA ILE A 13 -2.64 21.78 -2.46
C ILE A 13 -2.51 20.34 -1.95
N SER A 14 -1.62 19.55 -2.55
CA SER A 14 -1.36 18.16 -2.14
C SER A 14 -0.94 18.06 -0.67
N ARG A 15 -0.10 19.00 -0.20
CA ARG A 15 0.28 19.10 1.22
C ARG A 15 -0.91 19.37 2.14
N LYS A 16 -1.84 20.24 1.75
CA LYS A 16 -3.00 20.62 2.58
C LYS A 16 -4.01 19.48 2.77
N ILE A 17 -4.13 18.57 1.79
CA ILE A 17 -5.03 17.41 1.86
C ILE A 17 -4.39 16.18 2.50
N MET A 18 -3.10 16.23 2.80
CA MET A 18 -2.33 15.10 3.33
C MET A 18 -2.60 14.91 4.83
N GLY A 19 -3.11 13.74 5.22
CA GLY A 19 -3.44 13.44 6.63
C GLY A 19 -2.23 13.12 7.52
N ASN A 20 -1.09 12.75 6.93
CA ASN A 20 0.11 12.37 7.70
C ASN A 20 1.11 13.53 7.78
N VAL A 21 1.39 13.99 9.00
CA VAL A 21 2.31 15.10 9.28
C VAL A 21 3.74 14.88 8.79
N HIS A 22 4.24 13.63 8.78
CA HIS A 22 5.59 13.33 8.29
C HIS A 22 5.70 13.52 6.78
N PHE A 23 4.72 12.99 6.03
CA PHE A 23 4.67 13.18 4.58
C PHE A 23 4.41 14.65 4.23
N ALA A 24 3.54 15.35 4.98
CA ALA A 24 3.23 16.75 4.72
C ALA A 24 4.47 17.64 4.93
N LYS A 25 5.28 17.34 5.95
CA LYS A 25 6.55 18.03 6.20
C LYS A 25 7.59 17.72 5.11
N ALA A 26 7.74 16.45 4.74
CA ALA A 26 8.62 16.05 3.65
C ALA A 26 8.27 16.76 2.32
N LEU A 27 6.98 16.88 2.01
CA LEU A 27 6.50 17.59 0.83
C LEU A 27 6.73 19.10 0.92
N ALA A 28 6.62 19.69 2.12
CA ALA A 28 6.93 21.10 2.35
C ALA A 28 8.41 21.40 2.12
N ASP A 29 9.31 20.57 2.67
CA ASP A 29 10.75 20.70 2.48
C ASP A 29 11.12 20.55 0.99
N ALA A 30 10.48 19.62 0.28
CA ALA A 30 10.65 19.45 -1.15
C ALA A 30 10.11 20.63 -1.96
N GLN A 31 8.96 21.18 -1.60
CA GLN A 31 8.39 22.37 -2.22
C GLN A 31 9.34 23.58 -2.09
N GLU A 32 9.91 23.79 -0.90
CA GLU A 32 10.86 24.89 -0.67
C GLU A 32 12.16 24.68 -1.45
N GLY A 33 12.69 23.46 -1.49
CA GLY A 33 13.86 23.14 -2.33
C GLY A 33 13.63 23.43 -3.80
N VAL A 34 12.45 23.10 -4.35
CA VAL A 34 12.10 23.43 -5.75
C VAL A 34 11.97 24.94 -5.95
N ARG A 35 11.45 25.67 -4.95
CA ARG A 35 11.33 27.14 -4.99
C ARG A 35 12.71 27.81 -5.08
N GLU A 36 13.72 27.22 -4.46
CA GLU A 36 15.12 27.63 -4.55
C GLU A 36 15.84 27.11 -5.82
N GLY A 37 15.14 26.40 -6.71
CA GLY A 37 15.70 25.88 -7.96
C GLY A 37 16.42 24.54 -7.85
N ARG A 38 16.25 23.82 -6.74
CA ARG A 38 16.78 22.45 -6.58
C ARG A 38 15.84 21.44 -7.25
N SER A 39 16.40 20.26 -7.58
CA SER A 39 15.63 19.15 -8.17
C SER A 39 14.65 18.54 -7.17
N LEU A 40 13.38 18.42 -7.57
CA LEU A 40 12.31 17.78 -6.83
C LEU A 40 12.65 16.32 -6.52
N ALA A 41 13.27 15.61 -7.47
CA ALA A 41 13.67 14.21 -7.28
C ALA A 41 14.64 14.04 -6.10
N LYS A 42 15.62 14.94 -5.98
CA LYS A 42 16.61 14.91 -4.89
C LYS A 42 15.98 15.20 -3.54
N GLU A 43 15.11 16.19 -3.47
CA GLU A 43 14.46 16.57 -2.21
C GLU A 43 13.46 15.50 -1.74
N LEU A 44 12.67 14.92 -2.66
CA LEU A 44 11.79 13.80 -2.34
C LEU A 44 12.59 12.59 -1.84
N ARG A 45 13.73 12.28 -2.48
CA ARG A 45 14.60 11.17 -2.05
C ARG A 45 15.24 11.41 -0.69
N LYS A 46 15.59 12.66 -0.36
CA LYS A 46 16.18 13.03 0.93
C LYS A 46 15.24 12.79 2.10
N SER A 47 13.92 12.93 1.88
CA SER A 47 12.94 12.70 2.94
C SER A 47 12.85 11.26 3.42
N GLY A 48 13.17 10.27 2.56
CA GLY A 48 13.04 8.84 2.86
C GLY A 48 11.60 8.34 3.07
N CYS A 49 10.59 9.22 3.12
CA CYS A 49 9.20 8.85 3.30
C CYS A 49 8.56 8.32 2.01
N TYR A 50 9.08 8.72 0.86
CA TYR A 50 8.53 8.33 -0.44
C TYR A 50 9.28 7.14 -1.04
N PRO A 51 8.59 6.26 -1.80
CA PRO A 51 9.21 5.16 -2.51
C PRO A 51 10.30 5.64 -3.48
N ILE A 52 11.37 4.84 -3.62
CA ILE A 52 12.49 5.15 -4.55
C ILE A 52 11.98 5.34 -5.99
N MET A 53 10.99 4.54 -6.40
CA MET A 53 10.35 4.63 -7.71
C MET A 53 9.83 6.04 -8.01
N LEU A 54 9.20 6.72 -7.04
CA LEU A 54 8.69 8.08 -7.21
C LEU A 54 9.85 9.04 -7.54
N SER A 55 10.93 8.99 -6.76
CA SER A 55 12.09 9.87 -6.99
C SER A 55 12.76 9.60 -8.35
N HIS A 56 12.76 8.36 -8.83
CA HIS A 56 13.32 8.00 -10.14
C HIS A 56 12.46 8.52 -11.28
N MET A 57 11.14 8.32 -11.23
CA MET A 57 10.22 8.82 -12.26
C MET A 57 10.27 10.36 -12.33
N VAL A 58 10.31 11.03 -11.18
CA VAL A 58 10.49 12.49 -11.12
C VAL A 58 11.83 12.91 -11.73
N ALA A 59 12.94 12.22 -11.43
CA ALA A 59 14.25 12.56 -12.01
C ALA A 59 14.26 12.45 -13.54
N VAL A 60 13.64 11.39 -14.07
CA VAL A 60 13.49 11.19 -15.52
C VAL A 60 12.64 12.33 -16.11
N GLY A 61 11.52 12.66 -15.48
CA GLY A 61 10.61 13.73 -15.93
C GLY A 61 11.22 15.13 -15.85
N GLU A 62 12.02 15.43 -14.83
CA GLU A 62 12.76 16.69 -14.72
C GLU A 62 13.83 16.81 -15.81
N THR A 63 14.50 15.71 -16.15
CA THR A 63 15.57 15.71 -17.16
C THR A 63 15.01 15.76 -18.59
N SER A 64 13.89 15.07 -18.83
CA SER A 64 13.22 15.05 -20.14
C SER A 64 12.29 16.24 -20.38
N GLY A 65 12.03 17.04 -19.35
CA GLY A 65 11.02 18.11 -19.38
C GLY A 65 9.58 17.58 -19.38
N ASP A 66 9.37 16.28 -19.19
CA ASP A 66 8.06 15.60 -19.22
C ASP A 66 7.60 15.18 -17.81
N LEU A 67 7.73 16.10 -16.86
CA LEU A 67 7.42 15.85 -15.45
C LEU A 67 5.96 15.48 -15.21
N GLU A 68 5.03 16.09 -15.96
CA GLU A 68 3.60 15.82 -15.81
C GLU A 68 3.25 14.36 -16.11
N ASN A 69 3.71 13.84 -17.26
CA ASN A 69 3.45 12.44 -17.63
C ASN A 69 4.16 11.48 -16.68
N MET A 70 5.38 11.80 -16.23
CA MET A 70 6.10 10.92 -15.30
C MET A 70 5.46 10.89 -13.91
N LEU A 71 4.94 12.02 -13.40
CA LEU A 71 4.18 12.05 -12.16
C LEU A 71 2.87 11.25 -12.27
N GLN A 72 2.20 11.32 -13.43
CA GLN A 72 1.00 10.51 -13.68
C GLN A 72 1.33 9.01 -13.68
N LYS A 73 2.40 8.60 -14.37
CA LYS A 73 2.88 7.21 -14.36
C LYS A 73 3.29 6.75 -12.96
N ALA A 74 3.96 7.60 -12.20
CA ALA A 74 4.34 7.29 -10.82
C ALA A 74 3.10 7.07 -9.94
N GLY A 75 2.06 7.88 -10.10
CA GLY A 75 0.77 7.71 -9.42
C GLY A 75 0.11 6.37 -9.77
N SER A 76 -0.03 6.05 -11.06
CA SER A 76 -0.63 4.78 -11.50
C SER A 76 0.18 3.55 -11.06
N ALA A 77 1.52 3.65 -11.05
CA ALA A 77 2.38 2.58 -10.57
C ALA A 77 2.19 2.35 -9.06
N TYR A 78 2.08 3.43 -8.28
CA TYR A 78 1.82 3.34 -6.84
C TYR A 78 0.43 2.77 -6.55
N GLU A 79 -0.60 3.18 -7.30
CA GLU A 79 -1.94 2.61 -7.22
C GLU A 79 -1.93 1.10 -7.52
N SER A 80 -1.19 0.67 -8.55
CA SER A 80 -1.04 -0.74 -8.87
C SER A 80 -0.33 -1.53 -7.76
N GLU A 81 0.69 -0.96 -7.13
CA GLU A 81 1.42 -1.60 -6.01
C GLU A 81 0.53 -1.76 -4.77
N VAL A 82 -0.28 -0.73 -4.46
CA VAL A 82 -1.27 -0.79 -3.38
C VAL A 82 -2.34 -1.83 -3.67
N ASN A 83 -2.88 -1.87 -4.89
CA ASN A 83 -3.89 -2.85 -5.28
C ASN A 83 -3.36 -4.29 -5.21
N ALA A 84 -2.15 -4.54 -5.72
CA ALA A 84 -1.51 -5.85 -5.62
C ALA A 84 -1.30 -6.28 -4.16
N SER A 85 -0.94 -5.34 -3.28
CA SER A 85 -0.80 -5.61 -1.85
C SER A 85 -2.14 -5.96 -1.21
N LEU A 86 -3.22 -5.23 -1.55
CA LEU A 86 -4.58 -5.51 -1.07
C LEU A 86 -5.10 -6.87 -1.56
N GLU A 87 -4.86 -7.22 -2.81
CA GLU A 87 -5.20 -8.54 -3.37
C GLU A 87 -4.45 -9.65 -2.64
N GLY A 88 -3.14 -9.50 -2.41
CA GLY A 88 -2.35 -10.46 -1.65
C GLY A 88 -2.86 -10.65 -0.21
N LEU A 89 -3.18 -9.54 0.48
CA LEU A 89 -3.78 -9.60 1.82
C LEU A 89 -5.13 -10.32 1.82
N THR A 90 -5.97 -10.03 0.83
CA THR A 90 -7.30 -10.66 0.70
C THR A 90 -7.17 -12.15 0.38
N SER A 91 -6.23 -12.53 -0.49
CA SER A 91 -5.95 -13.92 -0.84
C SER A 91 -5.47 -14.76 0.34
N LEU A 92 -4.73 -14.17 1.29
CA LEU A 92 -4.33 -14.86 2.52
C LEU A 92 -5.46 -14.98 3.54
N LEU A 93 -6.46 -14.11 3.47
CA LEU A 93 -7.61 -14.12 4.37
C LEU A 93 -8.51 -15.35 4.12
N GLU A 94 -8.70 -15.74 2.85
CA GLU A 94 -9.50 -16.91 2.46
C GLU A 94 -9.03 -18.25 3.07
N PRO A 95 -7.76 -18.67 2.95
CA PRO A 95 -7.27 -19.90 3.58
C PRO A 95 -7.29 -19.83 5.10
N LEU A 96 -7.06 -18.65 5.70
CA LEU A 96 -7.20 -18.46 7.15
C LEU A 96 -8.63 -18.77 7.62
N MET A 97 -9.64 -18.21 6.93
CA MET A 97 -11.04 -18.47 7.24
C MET A 97 -11.39 -19.96 7.07
N THR A 98 -10.86 -20.60 6.04
CA THR A 98 -11.05 -22.05 5.79
C THR A 98 -10.48 -22.90 6.91
N ILE A 99 -9.28 -22.58 7.42
CA ILE A 99 -8.67 -23.27 8.57
C ILE A 99 -9.53 -23.11 9.82
N VAL A 100 -10.05 -21.90 10.07
CA VAL A 100 -10.92 -21.64 11.25
C VAL A 100 -12.21 -22.46 11.17
N VAL A 101 -12.90 -22.44 10.02
CA VAL A 101 -14.13 -23.22 9.82
C VAL A 101 -13.85 -24.71 9.88
N GLY A 102 -12.79 -25.18 9.23
CA GLY A 102 -12.35 -26.57 9.26
C GLY A 102 -12.05 -27.04 10.68
N GLY A 103 -11.38 -26.22 11.49
CA GLY A 103 -11.09 -26.52 12.89
C GLY A 103 -12.36 -26.64 13.75
N ILE A 104 -13.34 -25.74 13.56
CA ILE A 104 -14.63 -25.82 14.26
C ILE A 104 -15.36 -27.12 13.91
N VAL A 105 -15.47 -27.44 12.61
CA VAL A 105 -16.14 -28.67 12.16
C VAL A 105 -15.41 -29.91 12.67
N PHE A 106 -14.07 -29.91 12.62
CA PHE A 106 -13.24 -31.01 13.12
C PHE A 106 -13.47 -31.26 14.63
N CYS A 107 -13.54 -30.21 15.44
CA CYS A 107 -13.85 -30.31 16.87
C CYS A 107 -15.25 -30.92 17.12
N ILE A 108 -16.25 -30.52 16.33
CA ILE A 108 -17.62 -31.07 16.43
C ILE A 108 -17.62 -32.56 16.10
N VAL A 109 -16.96 -32.95 15.01
CA VAL A 109 -16.88 -34.35 14.57
C VAL A 109 -16.21 -35.23 15.62
N ILE A 110 -15.06 -34.81 16.16
CA ILE A 110 -14.38 -35.56 17.24
C ILE A 110 -15.28 -35.70 18.48
N SER A 111 -15.97 -34.62 18.86
CA SER A 111 -16.86 -34.63 20.03
C SER A 111 -18.01 -35.63 19.91
N VAL A 112 -18.44 -35.96 18.69
CA VAL A 112 -19.50 -36.95 18.42
C VAL A 112 -18.92 -38.35 18.19
N LEU A 113 -17.82 -38.48 17.45
CA LEU A 113 -17.25 -39.78 17.09
C LEU A 113 -16.61 -40.52 18.27
N LEU A 114 -15.92 -39.81 19.17
CA LEU A 114 -15.28 -40.41 20.36
C LEU A 114 -16.28 -41.19 21.23
N PRO A 115 -17.39 -40.60 21.73
CA PRO A 115 -18.35 -41.32 22.55
C PRO A 115 -19.06 -42.43 21.78
N MET A 116 -19.24 -42.30 20.47
CA MET A 116 -19.79 -43.37 19.64
C MET A 116 -18.86 -44.59 19.58
N ALA A 117 -17.55 -44.36 19.45
CA ALA A 117 -16.55 -45.44 19.45
C ALA A 117 -16.54 -46.18 20.80
N ASP A 118 -16.55 -45.43 21.90
CA ASP A 118 -16.62 -45.99 23.26
C ASP A 118 -17.88 -46.86 23.45
N LEU A 119 -19.03 -46.42 22.91
CA LEU A 119 -20.29 -47.16 23.02
C LEU A 119 -20.24 -48.51 22.28
N ILE A 120 -19.58 -48.56 21.13
CA ILE A 120 -19.40 -49.79 20.34
C ILE A 120 -18.52 -50.79 21.09
N GLU A 121 -17.44 -50.32 21.72
CA GLU A 121 -16.53 -51.18 22.50
C GLU A 121 -17.23 -51.80 23.72
N VAL A 122 -18.08 -51.04 24.41
CA VAL A 122 -18.90 -51.55 25.53
C VAL A 122 -19.91 -52.60 25.07
N ILE A 123 -20.48 -52.47 23.88
CA ILE A 123 -21.48 -53.43 23.34
C ILE A 123 -20.84 -54.75 22.89
N GLN A 124 -19.58 -54.73 22.46
CA GLN A 124 -18.88 -55.94 22.00
C GLN A 124 -18.23 -56.78 23.11
N ARG A 125 -18.24 -56.29 24.36
CA ARG A 125 -17.65 -56.96 25.52
C ARG A 125 -18.72 -57.66 26.36
#